data_AF-A0A0F9CQ54-F1
#
_entry.id   AF-A0A0F9CQ54-F1
#
_cell.length_a   1.000
_cell.length_b   1.000
_cell.length_c   1.000
_cell.angle_alpha   90.00
_cell.angle_beta   90.00
_cell.angle_gamma   90.00
#
_symmetry.space_group_name_H-M   'P 1'
#
loop_
_entity.id
_entity.type
_entity.pdbx_description
1 polymer ?
#
loop_
_entity_poly.entity_id
_entity_poly.type
_entity_poly.pdbx_seq_one_letter_code
_entity_poly.pdbx_strand_id
1 'polypeptide(L)'
;DKGRKHLPMQSVSVHNHLQPVLSGLDTEITTVEEEIEALIKADEDLNENYELVTSIKGIGPVIATDLLIKTGNFKNIDTARKAASYAGVCPFPNTSGKMVGKSKTSPFADKKLKSLLYMGAKSAVKHNKEYQLYYQKKQIEGKPHYLIMNNISNKMLRTVYSVVKNKTPYSQDHICLDPRERNINSSTKKVA
;
A
#
# COMPACT_ATOMS: atom_id res chain seq x y z
N ASP A 1 16.55 16.11 32.05
CA ASP A 1 16.15 16.34 30.64
C ASP A 1 16.89 17.55 30.02
N LYS A 2 18.24 17.52 30.00
CA LYS A 2 19.07 18.67 29.56
C LYS A 2 19.17 18.79 28.02
N GLY A 3 18.95 17.69 27.29
CA GLY A 3 19.06 17.67 25.82
C GLY A 3 17.98 18.48 25.10
N ARG A 4 16.77 18.59 25.67
CA ARG A 4 15.69 19.38 25.05
C ARG A 4 15.97 20.89 25.04
N LYS A 5 16.68 21.41 26.05
CA LYS A 5 16.99 22.85 26.20
C LYS A 5 17.99 23.39 25.17
N HIS A 6 18.75 22.51 24.53
CA HIS A 6 19.78 22.88 23.55
C HIS A 6 19.39 22.55 22.10
N LEU A 7 18.12 22.21 21.85
CA LEU A 7 17.63 21.99 20.48
C LEU A 7 17.56 23.34 19.75
N PRO A 8 18.01 23.42 18.48
CA PRO A 8 17.99 24.66 17.71
C PRO A 8 16.57 25.25 17.55
N MET A 9 15.54 24.40 17.63
CA MET A 9 14.12 24.79 17.59
C MET A 9 13.64 25.63 18.78
N GLN A 10 14.42 25.77 19.86
CA GLN A 10 14.03 26.61 21.00
C GLN A 10 14.36 28.09 20.80
N SER A 11 15.26 28.44 19.87
CA SER A 11 15.56 29.84 19.56
C SER A 11 14.46 30.42 18.67
N VAL A 12 13.82 31.51 19.13
CA VAL A 12 12.77 32.22 18.38
C VAL A 12 13.29 32.70 17.03
N SER A 13 14.55 33.16 16.95
CA SER A 13 15.16 33.58 15.69
C SER A 13 15.30 32.41 14.71
N VAL A 14 15.77 31.24 15.16
CA VAL A 14 15.91 30.05 14.32
C VAL A 14 14.54 29.58 13.83
N HIS A 15 13.52 29.60 14.69
CA HIS A 15 12.15 29.27 14.30
C HIS A 15 11.61 30.20 13.22
N ASN A 16 11.80 31.51 13.36
CA ASN A 16 11.34 32.52 12.39
C ASN A 16 12.03 32.38 11.02
N HIS A 17 13.28 31.90 10.98
CA HIS A 17 13.97 31.62 9.72
C HIS A 17 13.57 30.28 9.11
N LEU A 18 13.30 29.25 9.91
CA LEU A 18 12.93 27.92 9.42
C LEU A 18 11.48 27.85 8.92
N GLN A 19 10.55 28.57 9.55
CA GLN A 19 9.14 28.56 9.16
C GLN A 19 8.91 28.93 7.68
N PRO A 20 9.49 30.02 7.12
CA PRO A 20 9.31 30.35 5.72
C PRO A 20 10.01 29.34 4.78
N VAL A 21 11.13 28.76 5.21
CA VAL A 21 11.83 27.73 4.42
C VAL A 21 11.00 26.46 4.32
N LEU A 22 10.42 26.01 5.44
CA LEU A 22 9.51 24.86 5.45
C LEU A 22 8.28 25.11 4.59
N SER A 23 7.66 26.30 4.70
CA SER A 23 6.50 26.62 3.85
C SER A 23 6.87 26.68 2.37
N GLY A 24 8.07 27.16 2.03
CA GLY A 24 8.55 27.15 0.64
C GLY A 24 8.72 25.73 0.10
N LEU A 25 9.28 24.83 0.91
CA LEU A 25 9.39 23.41 0.53
C LEU A 25 8.01 22.75 0.41
N ASP A 26 7.07 23.06 1.30
CA ASP A 26 5.70 22.53 1.22
C ASP A 26 5.01 22.99 -0.07
N THR A 27 5.19 24.26 -0.49
CA THR A 27 4.63 24.74 -1.76
C THR A 27 5.24 24.03 -2.97
N GLU A 28 6.56 23.80 -2.98
CA GLU A 28 7.22 23.08 -4.07
C GLU A 28 6.82 21.59 -4.11
N ILE A 29 6.53 20.98 -2.96
CA ILE A 29 5.99 19.62 -2.92
C ILE A 29 4.60 19.60 -3.55
N THR A 30 3.73 20.55 -3.21
CA THR A 30 2.37 20.59 -3.76
C THR A 30 2.35 20.83 -5.27
N THR A 31 3.21 21.70 -5.80
CA THR A 31 3.29 21.94 -7.25
C THR A 31 3.73 20.68 -7.99
N VAL A 32 4.74 19.97 -7.49
CA VAL A 32 5.19 18.70 -8.08
C VAL A 32 4.12 17.61 -7.99
N GLU A 33 3.37 17.54 -6.89
CA GLU A 33 2.26 16.59 -6.75
C GLU A 33 1.14 16.88 -7.78
N GLU A 34 0.80 18.14 -8.02
CA GLU A 34 -0.16 18.55 -9.05
C GLU A 34 0.31 18.21 -10.46
N GLU A 35 1.59 18.43 -10.76
CA GLU A 35 2.18 18.04 -12.05
C GLU A 35 2.13 16.53 -12.28
N ILE A 36 2.40 15.73 -11.24
CA ILE A 36 2.28 14.27 -11.29
C ILE A 36 0.83 13.86 -11.59
N GLU A 37 -0.15 14.46 -10.91
CA GLU A 37 -1.55 14.18 -11.17
C GLU A 37 -1.98 14.58 -12.58
N ALA A 38 -1.49 15.71 -13.10
CA ALA A 38 -1.78 16.15 -14.46
C ALA A 38 -1.25 15.16 -15.50
N LEU A 39 -0.03 14.63 -15.30
CA LEU A 39 0.55 13.60 -16.17
C LEU A 39 -0.23 12.28 -16.13
N ILE A 40 -0.73 11.88 -14.96
CA ILE A 40 -1.58 10.68 -14.82
C ILE A 40 -2.91 10.88 -15.55
N LYS A 41 -3.54 12.05 -15.41
CA LYS A 41 -4.83 12.38 -16.05
C LYS A 41 -4.73 12.53 -17.57
N ALA A 42 -3.54 12.84 -18.09
CA ALA A 42 -3.32 12.97 -19.53
C ALA A 42 -3.37 11.63 -20.29
N ASP A 43 -3.16 10.51 -19.61
CA ASP A 43 -3.23 9.16 -20.18
C ASP A 43 -4.40 8.39 -19.55
N GLU A 44 -5.41 8.07 -20.37
CA GLU A 44 -6.65 7.40 -19.96
C GLU A 44 -6.38 6.04 -19.28
N ASP A 45 -5.43 5.26 -19.81
CA ASP A 45 -5.06 3.94 -19.26
C ASP A 45 -4.42 4.07 -17.87
N LEU A 46 -3.67 5.15 -17.63
CA LEU A 46 -3.07 5.43 -16.33
C LEU A 46 -4.11 5.96 -15.36
N ASN A 47 -4.99 6.87 -15.81
CA ASN A 47 -6.03 7.45 -14.98
C ASN A 47 -7.02 6.39 -14.48
N GLU A 48 -7.49 5.49 -15.35
CA GLU A 48 -8.41 4.41 -14.97
C GLU A 48 -7.81 3.55 -13.84
N ASN A 49 -6.57 3.10 -14.02
CA ASN A 49 -5.90 2.27 -13.02
C ASN A 49 -5.56 3.06 -11.75
N TYR A 50 -5.24 4.34 -11.85
CA TYR A 50 -5.00 5.20 -10.70
C TYR A 50 -6.26 5.36 -9.83
N GLU A 51 -7.41 5.65 -10.44
CA GLU A 51 -8.70 5.78 -9.75
C GLU A 51 -9.12 4.47 -9.09
N LEU A 52 -8.92 3.33 -9.78
CA LEU A 52 -9.18 2.01 -9.23
C LEU A 52 -8.30 1.73 -8.00
N VAL A 53 -7.00 2.01 -8.08
CA VAL A 53 -6.06 1.75 -6.98
C VAL A 53 -6.31 2.66 -5.77
N THR A 54 -6.60 3.93 -6.00
CA THR A 54 -6.90 4.93 -4.95
C THR A 54 -8.25 4.70 -4.27
N SER A 55 -9.19 3.98 -4.90
CA SER A 55 -10.46 3.58 -4.27
C SER A 55 -10.28 2.69 -3.02
N ILE A 56 -9.14 2.00 -2.90
CA ILE A 56 -8.86 1.09 -1.79
C ILE A 56 -8.50 1.88 -0.53
N LYS A 57 -9.26 1.68 0.55
CA LYS A 57 -8.98 2.29 1.86
C LYS A 57 -7.58 1.90 2.36
N GLY A 58 -6.72 2.90 2.51
CA GLY A 58 -5.33 2.76 2.93
C GLY A 58 -4.32 3.00 1.81
N ILE A 59 -4.75 3.12 0.56
CA ILE A 59 -3.91 3.49 -0.57
C ILE A 59 -4.20 4.94 -0.92
N GLY A 60 -3.19 5.80 -0.74
CA GLY A 60 -3.24 7.20 -1.11
C GLY A 60 -2.49 7.48 -2.42
N PRO A 61 -2.43 8.76 -2.85
CA PRO A 61 -1.80 9.17 -4.10
C PRO A 61 -0.35 8.68 -4.21
N VAL A 62 0.46 8.88 -3.17
CA VAL A 62 1.87 8.45 -3.14
C VAL A 62 2.03 6.94 -3.35
N ILE A 63 1.18 6.12 -2.73
CA ILE A 63 1.26 4.65 -2.84
C ILE A 63 0.76 4.20 -4.22
N ALA A 64 -0.32 4.81 -4.72
CA ALA A 64 -0.86 4.52 -6.03
C ALA A 64 0.15 4.84 -7.14
N THR A 65 0.76 6.03 -7.10
CA THR A 65 1.77 6.46 -8.06
C THR A 65 3.01 5.57 -8.01
N ASP A 66 3.53 5.24 -6.82
CA ASP A 66 4.69 4.34 -6.68
C ASP A 66 4.40 2.93 -7.22
N LEU A 67 3.16 2.42 -7.02
CA LEU A 67 2.72 1.15 -7.59
C LEU A 67 2.64 1.21 -9.12
N LEU A 68 2.05 2.25 -9.69
CA LEU A 68 1.94 2.42 -11.15
C LEU A 68 3.32 2.48 -11.81
N ILE A 69 4.24 3.28 -11.26
CA ILE A 69 5.61 3.42 -11.78
C ILE A 69 6.33 2.06 -11.74
N LYS A 70 6.33 1.38 -10.58
CA LYS A 70 7.10 0.15 -10.40
C LYS A 70 6.55 -1.05 -11.15
N THR A 71 5.24 -1.09 -11.35
CA THR A 71 4.59 -2.18 -12.08
C THR A 71 4.47 -1.89 -13.58
N GLY A 72 4.84 -0.69 -14.03
CA GLY A 72 4.62 -0.23 -15.40
C GLY A 72 3.13 -0.24 -15.77
N ASN A 73 2.30 0.40 -14.94
CA ASN A 73 0.84 0.36 -15.03
C ASN A 73 0.28 -1.08 -14.99
N PHE A 74 0.82 -1.93 -14.11
CA PHE A 74 0.47 -3.36 -14.00
C PHE A 74 0.74 -4.20 -15.26
N LYS A 75 1.47 -3.65 -16.26
CA LYS A 75 1.84 -4.36 -17.50
C LYS A 75 3.09 -5.23 -17.32
N ASN A 76 4.09 -4.76 -16.55
CA ASN A 76 5.34 -5.50 -16.33
C ASN A 76 5.19 -6.63 -15.29
N ILE A 77 4.37 -6.38 -14.27
CA ILE A 77 4.06 -7.35 -13.22
C ILE A 77 2.59 -7.69 -13.34
N ASP A 78 2.32 -8.86 -13.91
CA ASP A 78 0.97 -9.35 -14.25
C ASP A 78 0.18 -9.89 -13.05
N THR A 79 0.86 -10.28 -11.98
CA THR A 79 0.26 -11.09 -10.91
C THR A 79 0.62 -10.55 -9.54
N ALA A 80 -0.37 -10.54 -8.65
CA ALA A 80 -0.19 -10.14 -7.25
C ALA A 80 0.92 -10.92 -6.54
N ARG A 81 1.18 -12.18 -6.94
CA ARG A 81 2.25 -13.00 -6.35
C ARG A 81 3.64 -12.49 -6.75
N LYS A 82 3.85 -12.14 -8.02
CA LYS A 82 5.10 -11.53 -8.49
C LYS A 82 5.29 -10.16 -7.83
N ALA A 83 4.22 -9.38 -7.71
CA ALA A 83 4.25 -8.10 -7.01
C ALA A 83 4.61 -8.25 -5.52
N ALA A 84 4.03 -9.24 -4.84
CA ALA A 84 4.31 -9.51 -3.43
C ALA A 84 5.75 -9.96 -3.18
N SER A 85 6.32 -10.71 -4.13
CA SER A 85 7.74 -11.07 -4.17
C SER A 85 8.61 -9.82 -4.34
N TYR A 86 8.30 -8.99 -5.34
CA TYR A 86 9.02 -7.76 -5.65
C TYR A 86 9.00 -6.74 -4.50
N ALA A 87 7.82 -6.50 -3.91
CA ALA A 87 7.64 -5.62 -2.76
C ALA A 87 8.19 -6.21 -1.45
N GLY A 88 8.59 -7.48 -1.43
CA GLY A 88 9.12 -8.14 -0.23
C GLY A 88 8.10 -8.33 0.89
N VAL A 89 6.82 -8.46 0.55
CA VAL A 89 5.75 -8.78 1.51
C VAL A 89 5.45 -10.28 1.57
N CYS A 90 5.91 -11.05 0.59
CA CYS A 90 5.85 -12.51 0.58
C CYS A 90 7.06 -13.14 1.31
N PRO A 91 6.86 -14.17 2.15
CA PRO A 91 7.95 -14.96 2.71
C PRO A 91 8.48 -16.00 1.70
N PHE A 92 9.80 -16.15 1.61
CA PHE A 92 10.45 -17.21 0.84
C PHE A 92 10.92 -18.35 1.75
N PRO A 93 10.73 -19.62 1.34
CA PRO A 93 11.27 -20.75 2.06
C PRO A 93 12.80 -20.66 2.05
N ASN A 94 13.41 -20.83 3.22
CA ASN A 94 14.86 -20.86 3.37
C ASN A 94 15.29 -22.29 3.70
N THR A 95 15.18 -23.16 2.70
CA THR A 95 15.46 -24.59 2.82
C THR A 95 16.56 -24.98 1.86
N SER A 96 17.69 -25.44 2.38
CA SER A 96 18.62 -26.28 1.60
C SER A 96 18.31 -27.72 1.99
N GLY A 97 18.47 -28.72 1.10
CA GLY A 97 18.00 -30.09 1.36
C GLY A 97 18.46 -30.75 2.69
N LYS A 98 19.44 -30.16 3.39
CA LYS A 98 19.93 -30.58 4.71
C LYS A 98 19.46 -29.71 5.89
N MET A 99 18.92 -28.51 5.65
CA MET A 99 18.53 -27.54 6.68
C MET A 99 17.24 -26.81 6.33
N VAL A 100 16.27 -26.83 7.25
CA VAL A 100 15.06 -26.01 7.18
C VAL A 100 15.21 -24.80 8.09
N GLY A 101 15.48 -23.63 7.49
CA GLY A 101 15.55 -22.36 8.18
C GLY A 101 14.21 -21.62 8.25
N LYS A 102 14.15 -20.55 9.04
CA LYS A 102 13.00 -19.65 9.06
C LYS A 102 12.85 -18.95 7.70
N SER A 103 11.61 -18.86 7.22
CA SER A 103 11.31 -18.14 5.99
C SER A 103 11.68 -16.66 6.11
N LYS A 104 12.26 -16.09 5.06
CA LYS A 104 12.73 -14.70 5.03
C LYS A 104 12.24 -13.99 3.77
N THR A 105 12.17 -12.67 3.82
CA THR A 105 11.99 -11.85 2.61
C THR A 105 13.28 -11.86 1.79
N SER A 106 13.16 -11.78 0.45
CA SER A 106 14.30 -11.63 -0.44
C SER A 106 15.11 -10.35 -0.13
N PRO A 107 16.45 -10.39 -0.19
CA PRO A 107 17.29 -9.19 -0.06
C PRO A 107 17.12 -8.21 -1.23
N PHE A 108 16.68 -8.70 -2.39
CA PHE A 108 16.46 -7.91 -3.62
C PHE A 108 15.07 -7.25 -3.68
N ALA A 109 14.30 -7.30 -2.60
CA ALA A 109 12.99 -6.67 -2.54
C ALA A 109 13.08 -5.14 -2.48
N ASP A 110 12.09 -4.47 -3.06
CA ASP A 110 11.97 -3.01 -2.98
C ASP A 110 11.54 -2.57 -1.58
N LYS A 111 12.52 -2.07 -0.82
CA LYS A 111 12.32 -1.61 0.56
C LYS A 111 11.45 -0.35 0.64
N LYS A 112 11.46 0.51 -0.38
CA LYS A 112 10.63 1.73 -0.42
C LYS A 112 9.16 1.35 -0.57
N LEU A 113 8.85 0.47 -1.53
CA LEU A 113 7.50 -0.04 -1.74
C LEU A 113 6.99 -0.78 -0.49
N LYS A 114 7.84 -1.58 0.16
CA LYS A 114 7.49 -2.24 1.42
C LYS A 114 7.09 -1.26 2.51
N SER A 115 7.85 -0.18 2.70
CA SER A 115 7.56 0.86 3.68
C SER A 115 6.26 1.60 3.36
N LEU A 116 6.02 1.92 2.09
CA LEU A 116 4.78 2.55 1.64
C LEU A 116 3.56 1.65 1.88
N LEU A 117 3.64 0.38 1.51
CA LEU A 117 2.57 -0.60 1.78
C LEU A 117 2.33 -0.78 3.28
N TYR A 118 3.37 -0.73 4.11
CA TYR A 118 3.23 -0.78 5.57
C TYR A 118 2.48 0.45 6.12
N MET A 119 2.80 1.64 5.63
CA MET A 119 2.09 2.87 6.00
C MET A 119 0.62 2.81 5.57
N GLY A 120 0.37 2.32 4.36
CA GLY A 120 -0.99 2.08 3.87
C GLY A 120 -1.75 1.05 4.71
N ALA A 121 -1.11 -0.06 5.06
CA ALA A 121 -1.68 -1.09 5.94
C ALA A 121 -2.04 -0.54 7.32
N LYS A 122 -1.20 0.33 7.90
CA LYS A 122 -1.50 1.00 9.19
C LYS A 122 -2.76 1.87 9.09
N SER A 123 -2.91 2.62 8.00
CA SER A 123 -4.12 3.40 7.72
C SER A 123 -5.34 2.49 7.50
N ALA A 124 -5.19 1.43 6.70
CA ALA A 124 -6.24 0.46 6.40
C ALA A 124 -6.78 -0.20 7.67
N VAL A 125 -5.92 -0.63 8.61
CA VAL A 125 -6.34 -1.21 9.89
C VAL A 125 -7.17 -0.24 10.74
N LYS A 126 -6.88 1.07 10.65
CA LYS A 126 -7.59 2.09 11.42
C LYS A 126 -8.96 2.42 10.83
N HIS A 127 -9.08 2.42 9.50
CA HIS A 127 -10.24 2.97 8.81
C HIS A 127 -11.13 1.92 8.13
N ASN A 128 -10.67 0.68 7.99
CA ASN A 128 -11.40 -0.40 7.33
C ASN A 128 -11.60 -1.58 8.30
N LYS A 129 -12.88 -1.90 8.53
CA LYS A 129 -13.31 -2.95 9.46
C LYS A 129 -12.77 -4.33 9.08
N GLU A 130 -12.67 -4.64 7.79
CA GLU A 130 -12.19 -5.95 7.32
C GLU A 130 -10.72 -6.18 7.70
N TYR A 131 -9.87 -5.19 7.48
CA TYR A 131 -8.45 -5.24 7.87
C TYR A 131 -8.28 -5.21 9.38
N GLN A 132 -9.12 -4.46 10.10
CA GLN A 132 -9.13 -4.43 11.56
C GLN A 132 -9.47 -5.79 12.16
N LEU A 133 -10.54 -6.44 11.68
CA LEU A 133 -10.94 -7.78 12.13
C LEU A 133 -9.87 -8.82 11.81
N TYR A 134 -9.25 -8.73 10.62
CA TYR A 134 -8.13 -9.59 10.27
C TYR A 134 -6.94 -9.39 11.22
N TYR A 135 -6.61 -8.14 11.56
CA TYR A 135 -5.55 -7.81 12.50
C TYR A 135 -5.83 -8.42 13.88
N GLN A 136 -7.02 -8.19 14.44
CA GLN A 136 -7.44 -8.70 15.75
C GLN A 136 -7.43 -10.23 15.78
N LYS A 137 -7.95 -10.89 14.74
CA LYS A 137 -7.92 -12.35 14.62
C LYS A 137 -6.48 -12.88 14.71
N LYS A 138 -5.53 -12.26 13.99
CA LYS A 138 -4.13 -12.70 14.03
C LYS A 138 -3.44 -12.37 15.36
N GLN A 139 -3.88 -11.33 16.05
CA GLN A 139 -3.40 -11.00 17.38
C GLN A 139 -3.86 -12.06 18.41
N ILE A 140 -5.11 -12.51 18.33
CA ILE A 140 -5.65 -13.62 19.16
C ILE A 140 -4.92 -14.93 18.86
N GLU A 141 -4.54 -15.18 17.60
CA GLU A 141 -3.67 -16.32 17.22
C GLU A 141 -2.23 -16.21 17.79
N GLY A 142 -1.89 -15.16 18.55
CA GLY A 142 -0.57 -14.98 19.18
C GLY A 142 0.53 -14.53 18.23
N LYS A 143 0.19 -14.00 17.05
CA LYS A 143 1.20 -13.57 16.06
C LYS A 143 1.80 -12.21 16.41
N PRO A 144 3.11 -12.00 16.14
CA PRO A 144 3.75 -10.73 16.44
C PRO A 144 3.25 -9.61 15.51
N HIS A 145 3.13 -8.39 16.05
CA HIS A 145 2.57 -7.22 15.38
C HIS A 145 3.08 -7.01 13.94
N TYR A 146 4.41 -6.98 13.75
CA TYR A 146 5.01 -6.72 12.44
C TYR A 146 4.72 -7.82 11.41
N LEU A 147 4.56 -9.07 11.84
CA LEU A 147 4.13 -10.15 10.96
C LEU A 147 2.68 -9.94 10.50
N ILE A 148 1.81 -9.48 11.40
CA ILE A 148 0.41 -9.18 11.08
C ILE A 148 0.34 -8.03 10.06
N MET A 149 1.09 -6.94 10.29
CA MET A 149 1.14 -5.80 9.36
C MET A 149 1.69 -6.18 7.98
N ASN A 150 2.71 -7.04 7.92
CA ASN A 150 3.21 -7.57 6.65
C ASN A 150 2.16 -8.44 5.93
N ASN A 151 1.39 -9.24 6.69
CA ASN A 151 0.28 -10.02 6.11
C ASN A 151 -0.83 -9.11 5.56
N ILE A 152 -1.15 -8.02 6.25
CA ILE A 152 -2.14 -7.03 5.79
C ILE A 152 -1.64 -6.32 4.54
N SER A 153 -0.36 -5.94 4.51
CA SER A 153 0.27 -5.34 3.33
C SER A 153 0.18 -6.27 2.11
N ASN A 154 0.44 -7.57 2.30
CA ASN A 154 0.27 -8.57 1.26
C ASN A 154 -1.20 -8.75 0.84
N LYS A 155 -2.14 -8.74 1.80
CA LYS A 155 -3.58 -8.81 1.51
C LYS A 155 -4.03 -7.60 0.68
N MET A 156 -3.64 -6.40 1.08
CA MET A 156 -3.93 -5.14 0.39
C MET A 156 -3.37 -5.14 -1.04
N LEU A 157 -2.12 -5.58 -1.23
CA LEU A 157 -1.52 -5.71 -2.56
C LEU A 157 -2.29 -6.70 -3.45
N ARG A 158 -2.82 -7.80 -2.88
CA ARG A 158 -3.67 -8.72 -3.65
C ARG A 158 -5.01 -8.09 -4.04
N THR A 159 -5.59 -7.26 -3.16
CA THR A 159 -6.80 -6.49 -3.46
C THR A 159 -6.57 -5.52 -4.62
N VAL A 160 -5.45 -4.78 -4.61
CA VAL A 160 -5.04 -3.90 -5.72
C VAL A 160 -5.11 -4.61 -7.07
N TYR A 161 -4.41 -5.75 -7.18
CA TYR A 161 -4.39 -6.53 -8.42
C TYR A 161 -5.75 -7.10 -8.80
N SER A 162 -6.62 -7.37 -7.82
CA SER A 162 -7.98 -7.85 -8.09
C SER A 162 -8.86 -6.74 -8.68
N VAL A 163 -8.81 -5.54 -8.09
CA VAL A 163 -9.57 -4.35 -8.52
C VAL A 163 -9.14 -3.95 -9.94
N VAL A 164 -7.83 -3.85 -10.19
CA VAL A 164 -7.28 -3.54 -11.51
C VAL A 164 -7.67 -4.60 -12.55
N LYS A 165 -7.54 -5.89 -12.21
CA LYS A 165 -7.88 -6.98 -13.15
C LYS A 165 -9.37 -7.01 -13.48
N ASN A 166 -10.23 -6.72 -12.51
CA ASN A 166 -11.68 -6.76 -12.69
C ASN A 166 -12.23 -5.45 -13.27
N LYS A 167 -11.44 -4.37 -13.31
CA LYS A 167 -11.87 -3.01 -13.68
C LYS A 167 -13.09 -2.55 -12.90
N THR A 168 -13.12 -2.88 -11.61
CA THR A 168 -14.24 -2.54 -10.71
C THR A 168 -13.66 -1.86 -9.47
N PRO A 169 -14.17 -0.68 -9.08
CA PRO A 169 -13.68 0.02 -7.90
C PRO A 169 -13.89 -0.81 -6.64
N TYR A 170 -13.03 -0.59 -5.65
CA TYR A 170 -13.09 -1.28 -4.38
C TYR A 170 -14.39 -0.96 -3.63
N SER A 171 -15.07 -2.00 -3.14
CA SER A 171 -16.18 -1.83 -2.20
C SER A 171 -15.92 -2.57 -0.90
N GLN A 172 -16.17 -1.87 0.20
CA GLN A 172 -16.05 -2.44 1.54
C GLN A 172 -17.10 -3.50 1.83
N ASP A 173 -18.24 -3.45 1.15
CA ASP A 173 -19.36 -4.38 1.33
C ASP A 173 -19.31 -5.56 0.33
N HIS A 174 -18.22 -5.70 -0.42
CA HIS A 174 -18.08 -6.77 -1.38
C HIS A 174 -18.01 -8.14 -0.68
N ILE A 175 -19.04 -8.96 -0.91
CA ILE A 175 -19.09 -10.35 -0.45
C ILE A 175 -18.50 -11.23 -1.55
N CYS A 176 -17.43 -11.96 -1.21
CA CYS A 176 -16.89 -12.97 -2.11
C CYS A 176 -17.92 -14.08 -2.33
N LEU A 177 -18.55 -14.08 -3.51
CA LEU A 177 -19.46 -15.15 -3.93
C LEU A 177 -18.68 -16.47 -4.12
N ASP A 178 -19.27 -17.58 -3.66
CA ASP A 178 -18.71 -18.91 -3.90
C ASP A 178 -18.56 -19.12 -5.42
N PRO A 179 -17.40 -19.57 -5.92
CA PRO A 179 -17.22 -19.92 -7.34
C PRO A 179 -18.33 -20.81 -7.92
N ARG A 180 -18.98 -21.65 -7.11
CA ARG A 180 -20.08 -22.53 -7.50
C ARG A 180 -21.41 -21.77 -7.72
N GLU A 181 -21.58 -20.61 -7.10
CA GLU A 181 -22.81 -19.80 -7.15
C GLU A 181 -22.78 -18.72 -8.26
N ARG A 182 -21.62 -18.52 -8.92
CA ARG A 182 -21.39 -17.43 -9.90
C ARG A 182 -22.30 -17.47 -11.14
N ASN A 183 -22.85 -18.63 -11.50
CA ASN A 183 -23.68 -18.78 -12.71
C ASN A 183 -25.16 -18.42 -12.49
N ILE A 184 -25.59 -18.11 -11.25
CA ILE A 184 -27.00 -17.85 -10.94
C ILE A 184 -27.34 -16.35 -10.99
N ASN A 185 -26.36 -15.47 -10.71
CA ASN A 185 -26.57 -14.01 -10.56
C ASN A 185 -25.73 -13.17 -11.55
N SER A 186 -25.67 -13.55 -12.83
CA SER A 186 -24.87 -12.82 -13.83
C SER A 186 -25.37 -11.40 -14.18
N SER A 187 -26.47 -10.93 -13.57
CA SER A 187 -27.13 -9.67 -13.94
C SER A 187 -26.96 -8.51 -12.96
N THR A 188 -26.28 -8.69 -11.82
CA THR A 188 -26.04 -7.59 -10.86
C THR A 188 -24.56 -7.24 -10.79
N LYS A 189 -24.24 -5.94 -10.99
CA LYS A 189 -22.90 -5.33 -11.09
C LYS A 189 -21.83 -6.06 -10.27
N LYS A 190 -20.77 -6.51 -10.95
CA LYS A 190 -19.55 -7.03 -10.32
C LYS A 190 -18.90 -5.88 -9.54
N VAL A 191 -18.64 -6.10 -8.27
CA VAL A 191 -17.86 -5.21 -7.41
C VAL A 191 -16.72 -6.06 -6.83
N ALA A 192 -15.56 -5.48 -6.52
CA ALA A 192 -14.38 -6.22 -6.02
C ALA A 192 -13.92 -5.73 -4.65
#